data_AF-A0A8J2P042-F1
#
_entry.id   AF-A0A8J2P042-F1
#
_cell.length_a   1.000
_cell.length_b   1.000
_cell.length_c   1.000
_cell.angle_alpha   90.00
_cell.angle_beta   90.00
_cell.angle_gamma   90.00
#
_symmetry.space_group_name_H-M   'P 1'
#
loop_
_entity.id
_entity.type
_entity.pdbx_description
1 polymer ?
#
loop_
_entity_poly.entity_id
_entity_poly.type
_entity_poly.pdbx_seq_one_letter_code
_entity_poly.pdbx_strand_id
1 'polypeptide(L)'
;MKAFVYVSTSFSNSELEEIYERVYPIDVDPNVAIQLYKGLPTSLLDSIVPKMVGQKKNYYVFTKHLAEVLVQNAKSEIPVCIVRPPMVGPAYTEPFPGWVDNLNGFNGYIAGISKGIIRCVYVTSKGTVDVVPVDHVANLTLVAAMRLGSG
;
A
#
# COMPACT_ATOMS: atom_id res chain seq x y z
N MET A 1 -2.22 22.87 -8.28
CA MET A 1 -1.67 21.94 -7.26
C MET A 1 -0.20 21.74 -7.55
N LYS A 2 0.70 21.83 -6.56
CA LYS A 2 2.16 21.84 -6.82
C LYS A 2 2.81 20.44 -6.81
N ALA A 3 2.22 19.46 -6.12
CA ALA A 3 2.72 18.09 -6.03
C ALA A 3 1.58 17.14 -5.62
N PHE A 4 1.53 15.94 -6.20
CA PHE A 4 0.70 14.83 -5.75
C PHE A 4 1.58 13.66 -5.33
N VAL A 5 1.53 13.26 -4.06
CA VAL A 5 2.23 12.06 -3.59
C VAL A 5 1.21 11.00 -3.23
N TYR A 6 1.23 9.90 -3.99
CA TYR A 6 0.40 8.73 -3.72
C TYR A 6 1.16 7.75 -2.84
N VAL A 7 0.65 7.48 -1.65
CA VAL A 7 1.19 6.44 -0.77
C VAL A 7 0.55 5.10 -1.14
N SER A 8 1.34 4.24 -1.74
CA SER A 8 0.98 2.87 -2.12
C SER A 8 1.52 1.86 -1.10
N THR A 9 2.02 0.71 -1.53
CA THR A 9 2.69 -0.29 -0.68
C THR A 9 3.74 -1.05 -1.49
N SER A 10 4.83 -1.49 -0.85
CA SER A 10 5.83 -2.34 -1.51
C SER A 10 5.26 -3.71 -1.89
N PHE A 11 4.13 -4.11 -1.29
CA PHE A 11 3.47 -5.39 -1.59
C PHE A 11 2.58 -5.38 -2.83
N SER A 12 2.44 -4.24 -3.53
CA SER A 12 1.55 -4.07 -4.69
C SER A 12 1.80 -5.13 -5.77
N ASN A 13 3.05 -5.58 -5.92
CA ASN A 13 3.48 -6.55 -6.93
C ASN A 13 4.20 -7.76 -6.31
N SER A 14 3.82 -8.14 -5.09
CA SER A 14 4.49 -9.20 -4.32
C SER A 14 4.24 -10.62 -4.82
N GLU A 15 3.51 -10.78 -5.91
CA GLU A 15 3.46 -12.00 -6.72
C GLU A 15 4.67 -12.17 -7.65
N LEU A 16 5.43 -11.09 -7.90
CA LEU A 16 6.65 -11.12 -8.71
C LEU A 16 7.86 -11.50 -7.85
N GLU A 17 8.80 -12.22 -8.44
CA GLU A 17 10.05 -12.60 -7.78
C GLU A 17 11.00 -11.40 -7.66
N GLU A 18 11.08 -10.57 -8.70
CA GLU A 18 11.90 -9.36 -8.73
C GLU A 18 11.05 -8.11 -8.97
N ILE A 19 11.19 -7.14 -8.05
CA ILE A 19 10.45 -5.88 -8.08
C ILE A 19 11.44 -4.72 -8.25
N TYR A 20 11.19 -3.91 -9.27
CA TYR A 20 11.97 -2.71 -9.61
C TYR A 20 11.13 -1.45 -9.39
N GLU A 21 11.78 -0.28 -9.30
CA GLU A 21 11.11 1.01 -9.13
C GLU A 21 10.44 1.46 -10.44
N ARG A 22 9.27 0.87 -10.71
CA ARG A 22 8.40 1.17 -11.84
C ARG A 22 6.96 0.82 -11.51
N VAL A 23 6.02 1.43 -12.23
CA VAL A 23 4.63 0.97 -12.23
C VAL A 23 4.53 -0.19 -13.21
N TYR A 24 4.00 -1.31 -12.73
CA TYR A 24 3.83 -2.52 -13.52
C TYR A 24 2.50 -2.45 -14.29
N PRO A 25 2.40 -3.08 -15.47
CA PRO A 25 1.12 -3.22 -16.16
C PRO A 25 0.18 -4.10 -15.34
N ILE A 26 -1.12 -3.83 -15.48
CA ILE A 26 -2.21 -4.61 -14.89
C ILE A 26 -3.19 -4.99 -16.00
N ASP A 27 -3.70 -6.22 -15.96
CA ASP A 27 -4.61 -6.74 -17.00
C ASP A 27 -6.01 -6.11 -16.97
N VAL A 28 -6.27 -5.28 -15.95
CA VAL A 28 -7.57 -4.64 -15.70
C VAL A 28 -7.41 -3.14 -15.79
N ASP A 29 -8.05 -2.51 -16.77
CA ASP A 29 -8.11 -1.05 -16.85
C ASP A 29 -8.78 -0.48 -15.57
N PRO A 30 -8.10 0.41 -14.81
CA PRO A 30 -8.66 0.97 -13.60
C PRO A 30 -9.99 1.73 -13.78
N ASN A 31 -10.20 2.39 -14.92
CA ASN A 31 -11.45 3.08 -15.21
C ASN A 31 -12.59 2.09 -15.42
N VAL A 32 -12.32 0.98 -16.11
CA VAL A 32 -13.29 -0.11 -16.28
C VAL A 32 -13.63 -0.72 -14.93
N ALA A 33 -12.63 -0.97 -14.08
CA ALA A 33 -12.87 -1.50 -12.73
C ALA A 33 -13.78 -0.58 -11.90
N ILE A 34 -13.56 0.74 -11.96
CA ILE A 34 -14.39 1.74 -11.27
C ILE A 34 -15.82 1.75 -11.83
N GLN A 35 -15.98 1.67 -13.16
CA GLN A 35 -17.29 1.65 -13.80
C GLN A 35 -18.09 0.40 -13.42
N LEU A 36 -17.45 -0.78 -13.42
CA LEU A 36 -18.08 -2.03 -13.00
C LEU A 36 -18.53 -1.95 -11.54
N TYR A 37 -17.66 -1.48 -10.64
CA TYR A 37 -17.99 -1.34 -9.22
C TYR A 37 -19.18 -0.40 -8.99
N LYS A 38 -19.31 0.68 -9.75
CA LYS A 38 -20.42 1.64 -9.63
C LYS A 38 -21.71 1.17 -10.28
N GLY A 39 -21.62 0.39 -11.35
CA GLY A 39 -22.76 0.04 -12.20
C GLY A 39 -23.39 -1.31 -11.92
N LEU A 40 -22.67 -2.24 -11.29
CA LEU A 40 -23.14 -3.61 -11.09
C LEU A 40 -23.69 -3.85 -9.67
N PRO A 41 -24.71 -4.72 -9.52
CA PRO A 41 -25.14 -5.17 -8.20
C PRO A 41 -24.07 -6.03 -7.53
N THR A 42 -24.05 -6.02 -6.19
CA THR A 42 -23.05 -6.74 -5.38
C THR A 42 -22.94 -8.22 -5.75
N SER A 43 -24.06 -8.90 -6.00
CA SER A 43 -24.08 -10.32 -6.37
C SER A 43 -23.29 -10.64 -7.64
N LEU A 44 -23.25 -9.70 -8.59
CA LEU A 44 -22.47 -9.86 -9.82
C LEU A 44 -21.00 -9.48 -9.59
N LEU A 45 -20.73 -8.46 -8.78
CA LEU A 45 -19.37 -8.09 -8.37
C LEU A 45 -18.67 -9.25 -7.67
N ASP A 46 -19.36 -9.98 -6.79
CA ASP A 46 -18.81 -11.15 -6.09
C ASP A 46 -18.32 -12.24 -7.05
N SER A 47 -18.86 -12.31 -8.26
CA SER A 47 -18.45 -13.27 -9.30
C SER A 47 -17.33 -12.76 -10.21
N ILE A 48 -17.18 -11.44 -10.36
CA ILE A 48 -16.24 -10.81 -11.31
C ILE A 48 -14.96 -10.36 -10.60
N VAL A 49 -15.08 -9.71 -9.44
CA VAL A 49 -13.94 -9.14 -8.71
C VAL A 49 -12.84 -10.17 -8.42
N PRO A 50 -13.13 -11.42 -8.00
CA PRO A 50 -12.09 -12.43 -7.80
C PRO A 50 -11.27 -12.71 -9.07
N LYS A 51 -11.88 -12.65 -10.25
CA LYS A 51 -11.19 -12.83 -11.54
C LYS A 51 -10.31 -11.63 -11.87
N MET A 52 -10.76 -10.43 -11.53
CA MET A 52 -9.99 -9.19 -11.74
C MET A 52 -8.77 -9.12 -10.81
N VAL A 53 -8.91 -9.56 -9.56
CA VAL A 53 -7.82 -9.59 -8.57
C VAL A 53 -6.70 -10.55 -9.02
N GLY A 54 -7.06 -11.65 -9.68
CA GLY A 54 -6.09 -12.58 -10.26
C GLY A 54 -5.14 -13.15 -9.19
N GLN A 55 -3.84 -13.00 -9.41
CA GLN A 55 -2.80 -13.54 -8.52
C GLN A 55 -2.44 -12.62 -7.35
N LYS A 56 -3.10 -11.46 -7.21
CA LYS A 56 -2.82 -10.53 -6.13
C LYS A 56 -3.16 -11.16 -4.78
N LYS A 57 -2.31 -10.92 -3.77
CA LYS A 57 -2.46 -11.52 -2.42
C LYS A 57 -3.79 -11.20 -1.74
N ASN A 58 -4.36 -10.02 -1.99
CA ASN A 58 -5.63 -9.58 -1.45
C ASN A 58 -6.19 -8.39 -2.26
N TYR A 59 -7.45 -8.03 -1.97
CA TYR A 59 -8.12 -6.88 -2.58
C TYR A 59 -7.40 -5.55 -2.33
N TYR A 60 -6.71 -5.38 -1.19
CA TYR A 60 -5.99 -4.15 -0.86
C TYR A 60 -4.79 -3.92 -1.79
N VAL A 61 -3.93 -4.92 -1.99
CA VAL A 61 -2.78 -4.78 -2.91
C VAL A 61 -3.24 -4.63 -4.36
N PHE A 62 -4.36 -5.27 -4.72
CA PHE A 62 -5.00 -5.07 -6.03
C PHE A 62 -5.44 -3.63 -6.25
N THR A 63 -6.15 -3.02 -5.28
CA THR A 63 -6.59 -1.63 -5.40
C THR A 63 -5.43 -0.63 -5.37
N LYS A 64 -4.38 -0.90 -4.59
CA LYS A 64 -3.13 -0.13 -4.64
C LYS A 64 -2.50 -0.18 -6.03
N HIS A 65 -2.42 -1.35 -6.65
CA HIS A 65 -1.86 -1.48 -8.00
C HIS A 65 -2.69 -0.74 -9.07
N LEU A 66 -4.02 -0.86 -9.03
CA LEU A 66 -4.91 -0.08 -9.91
C LEU A 66 -4.69 1.44 -9.77
N ALA A 67 -4.55 1.91 -8.53
CA ALA A 67 -4.31 3.32 -8.26
C ALA A 67 -2.93 3.79 -8.73
N GLU A 68 -1.88 2.97 -8.62
CA GLU A 68 -0.55 3.31 -9.17
C GLU A 68 -0.62 3.58 -10.68
N VAL A 69 -1.40 2.77 -11.43
CA VAL A 69 -1.62 2.97 -12.87
C VAL A 69 -2.39 4.25 -13.15
N LEU A 70 -3.44 4.56 -12.38
CA LEU A 70 -4.16 5.83 -12.50
C LEU A 70 -3.26 7.04 -12.25
N VAL A 71 -2.43 6.97 -11.20
CA VAL A 71 -1.49 8.03 -10.85
C VAL A 71 -0.42 8.20 -11.93
N GLN A 72 0.09 7.10 -12.50
CA GLN A 72 1.01 7.15 -13.62
C GLN A 72 0.39 7.79 -14.86
N ASN A 73 -0.88 7.50 -15.14
CA ASN A 73 -1.59 8.09 -16.28
C ASN A 73 -1.80 9.61 -16.09
N ALA A 74 -1.98 10.07 -14.85
CA ALA A 74 -2.14 11.49 -14.54
C ALA A 74 -0.83 12.31 -14.59
N LYS A 75 0.34 11.67 -14.80
CA LYS A 75 1.65 12.33 -14.75
C LYS A 75 1.84 13.46 -15.77
N SER A 76 1.08 13.45 -16.87
CA SER A 76 1.11 14.51 -17.89
C SER A 76 0.31 15.75 -17.50
N GLU A 77 -0.59 15.62 -16.52
CA GLU A 77 -1.51 16.69 -16.11
C GLU A 77 -1.08 17.32 -14.79
N ILE A 78 -0.54 16.50 -13.88
CA ILE A 78 -0.09 16.93 -12.56
C ILE A 78 1.27 16.31 -12.21
N PRO A 79 2.14 17.02 -11.47
CA PRO A 79 3.34 16.41 -10.91
C PRO A 79 2.94 15.30 -9.93
N VAL A 80 3.35 14.06 -10.22
CA VAL A 80 3.05 12.88 -9.39
C VAL A 80 4.30 12.18 -8.87
N CYS A 81 4.20 11.60 -7.68
CA CYS A 81 5.17 10.67 -7.11
C CYS A 81 4.42 9.52 -6.41
N ILE A 82 4.97 8.31 -6.45
CA ILE A 82 4.43 7.14 -5.76
C ILE A 82 5.44 6.72 -4.69
N VAL A 83 5.00 6.59 -3.44
CA VAL A 83 5.80 6.10 -2.32
C VAL A 83 5.27 4.74 -1.91
N ARG A 84 6.12 3.71 -1.88
CA ARG A 84 5.75 2.31 -1.57
C ARG A 84 6.36 1.83 -0.25
N PRO A 85 5.81 2.19 0.91
CA PRO A 85 6.30 1.65 2.17
C PRO A 85 5.96 0.16 2.32
N PRO A 86 6.78 -0.61 3.06
CA PRO A 86 6.40 -1.95 3.54
C PRO A 86 5.40 -1.82 4.70
N MET A 87 5.34 -2.81 5.61
CA MET A 87 4.47 -2.68 6.78
C MET A 87 4.90 -1.49 7.62
N VAL A 88 3.96 -0.60 7.93
CA VAL A 88 4.25 0.57 8.76
C VAL A 88 4.03 0.20 10.21
N GLY A 89 5.09 0.35 11.01
CA GLY A 89 5.09 0.08 12.44
C GLY A 89 5.10 1.36 13.29
N PRO A 90 5.25 1.20 14.61
CA PRO A 90 5.35 2.31 15.55
C PRO A 90 6.48 3.28 15.21
N ALA A 91 6.32 4.53 15.63
CA ALA A 91 7.31 5.58 15.47
C ALA A 91 8.64 5.20 16.12
N TYR A 92 9.74 5.53 15.43
CA TYR A 92 11.08 5.37 15.98
C TYR A 92 11.43 6.54 16.91
N THR A 93 11.18 7.77 16.45
CA THR A 93 11.52 9.01 17.17
C THR A 93 10.30 9.91 17.39
N GLU A 94 9.55 10.26 16.34
CA GLU A 94 8.49 11.28 16.43
C GLU A 94 7.07 10.70 16.28
N PRO A 95 6.07 11.15 17.06
CA PRO A 95 6.13 12.18 18.10
C PRO A 95 6.82 11.71 19.40
N PHE A 96 6.88 10.40 19.62
CA PHE A 96 7.71 9.75 20.63
C PHE A 96 7.89 8.26 20.26
N PRO A 97 8.95 7.58 20.75
CA PRO A 97 9.20 6.17 20.43
C PRO A 97 8.03 5.25 20.78
N GLY A 98 7.64 4.38 19.85
CA GLY A 98 6.54 3.44 20.03
C GLY A 98 5.14 4.03 19.80
N TRP A 99 5.02 5.30 19.41
CA TRP A 99 3.74 5.90 19.08
C TRP A 99 3.09 5.23 17.85
N VAL A 100 1.78 5.00 17.91
CA VAL A 100 0.93 4.56 16.81
C VAL A 100 -0.38 5.34 16.85
N ASP A 101 -0.97 5.59 15.68
CA ASP A 101 -2.27 6.24 15.53
C ASP A 101 -3.44 5.25 15.75
N ASN A 102 -3.20 3.96 15.47
CA ASN A 102 -4.19 2.90 15.60
C ASN A 102 -3.56 1.52 15.83
N LEU A 103 -4.41 0.55 16.19
CA LEU A 103 -4.03 -0.86 16.41
C LEU A 103 -4.44 -1.76 15.22
N ASN A 104 -4.62 -1.21 14.02
CA ASN A 104 -4.99 -2.01 12.87
C ASN A 104 -3.79 -2.83 12.37
N GLY A 105 -4.07 -4.03 11.87
CA GLY A 105 -3.06 -4.90 11.26
C GLY A 105 -1.86 -5.17 12.18
N PHE A 106 -0.67 -4.79 11.71
CA PHE A 106 0.60 -5.10 12.37
C PHE A 106 0.77 -4.40 13.74
N ASN A 107 0.22 -3.21 13.92
CA ASN A 107 0.33 -2.48 15.19
C ASN A 107 -0.45 -3.19 16.32
N GLY A 108 -1.65 -3.68 16.02
CA GLY A 108 -2.43 -4.48 16.98
C GLY A 108 -1.77 -5.81 17.30
N TYR A 109 -1.11 -6.39 16.30
CA TYR A 109 -0.34 -7.61 16.47
C TYR A 109 0.87 -7.41 17.41
N ILE A 110 1.66 -6.35 17.22
CA ILE A 110 2.74 -5.97 18.16
C ILE A 110 2.16 -5.76 19.56
N ALA A 111 1.10 -4.95 19.70
CA ALA A 111 0.51 -4.66 21.00
C ALA A 111 -0.01 -5.92 21.71
N GLY A 112 -0.58 -6.87 20.96
CA GLY A 112 -1.05 -8.15 21.48
C GLY A 112 0.08 -9.04 21.99
N ILE A 113 1.22 -9.09 21.29
CA ILE A 113 2.43 -9.80 21.74
C ILE A 113 3.00 -9.10 22.98
N SER A 114 3.17 -7.79 22.95
CA SER A 114 3.75 -7.02 24.07
C SER A 114 2.93 -7.13 25.35
N LYS A 115 1.61 -7.32 25.24
CA LYS A 115 0.71 -7.54 26.39
C LYS A 115 0.59 -9.01 26.80
N GLY A 116 1.25 -9.94 26.10
CA GLY A 116 1.16 -11.39 26.37
C GLY A 116 -0.19 -12.01 25.99
N ILE A 117 -1.03 -11.29 25.23
CA ILE A 117 -2.32 -11.80 24.73
C ILE A 117 -2.06 -12.80 23.59
N ILE A 118 -1.19 -12.43 22.65
CA ILE A 118 -0.74 -13.31 21.58
C ILE A 118 0.47 -14.08 22.10
N ARG A 119 0.29 -15.37 22.36
CA ARG A 119 1.32 -16.25 22.94
C ARG A 119 1.98 -17.19 21.94
N CYS A 120 1.40 -17.33 20.75
CA CYS A 120 1.91 -18.20 19.69
C CYS A 120 1.64 -17.55 18.34
N VAL A 121 2.59 -17.70 17.44
CA VAL A 121 2.54 -17.16 16.08
C VAL A 121 2.92 -18.28 15.13
N TYR A 122 2.07 -18.53 14.15
CA TYR A 122 2.41 -19.40 13.04
C TYR A 122 3.17 -18.62 11.96
N VAL A 123 4.49 -18.77 11.93
CA VAL A 123 5.37 -18.20 10.90
C VAL A 123 6.22 -19.29 10.27
N THR A 124 6.55 -19.11 8.99
CA THR A 124 7.60 -19.92 8.36
C THR A 124 8.97 -19.41 8.80
N SER A 125 9.91 -20.31 9.08
CA SER A 125 11.26 -19.95 9.54
C SER A 125 12.11 -19.22 8.49
N LYS A 126 11.63 -19.18 7.24
CA LYS A 126 12.31 -18.55 6.10
C LYS A 126 11.71 -17.19 5.71
N GLY A 127 10.70 -16.69 6.42
CA GLY A 127 10.01 -15.45 6.08
C GLY A 127 10.71 -14.23 6.68
N THR A 128 10.91 -13.19 5.87
CA THR A 128 11.33 -11.86 6.36
C THR A 128 10.10 -10.98 6.53
N VAL A 129 10.08 -10.17 7.59
CA VAL A 129 9.01 -9.19 7.85
C VAL A 129 9.62 -7.80 7.77
N ASP A 130 9.37 -7.11 6.66
CA ASP A 130 9.85 -5.75 6.44
C ASP A 130 8.91 -4.74 7.11
N VAL A 131 9.44 -4.04 8.10
CA VAL A 131 8.71 -3.02 8.88
C VAL A 131 9.48 -1.73 8.85
N VAL A 132 8.79 -0.63 8.57
CA VAL A 132 9.35 0.72 8.59
C VAL A 132 8.62 1.56 9.65
N PRO A 133 9.33 2.40 10.43
CA PRO A 133 8.70 3.33 11.36
C PRO A 133 7.82 4.36 10.65
N VAL A 134 6.66 4.70 11.23
CA VAL A 134 5.70 5.65 10.64
C VAL A 134 6.29 7.05 10.40
N ASP A 135 7.15 7.52 11.29
CA ASP A 135 7.83 8.81 11.19
C ASP A 135 8.81 8.85 10.01
N HIS A 136 9.49 7.74 9.72
CA HIS A 136 10.35 7.66 8.54
C HIS A 136 9.53 7.72 7.24
N VAL A 137 8.37 7.04 7.19
CA VAL A 137 7.47 7.08 6.02
C VAL A 137 6.88 8.48 5.83
N ALA A 138 6.47 9.13 6.92
CA ALA A 138 5.97 10.50 6.88
C ALA A 138 7.05 11.47 6.35
N ASN A 139 8.27 11.39 6.89
CA ASN A 139 9.40 12.21 6.46
C ASN A 139 9.74 11.99 4.98
N LEU A 140 9.82 10.73 4.53
CA LEU A 140 10.04 10.41 3.12
C LEU A 140 8.95 11.00 2.22
N THR A 141 7.68 10.89 2.64
CA THR A 141 6.54 11.40 1.87
C THR A 141 6.60 12.93 1.74
N LEU A 142 6.96 13.63 2.82
CA LEU A 142 7.14 15.08 2.81
C LEU A 142 8.31 15.50 1.92
N VAL A 143 9.45 14.82 2.01
CA VAL A 143 10.62 15.07 1.16
C VAL A 143 10.28 14.83 -0.31
N ALA A 144 9.56 13.76 -0.63
CA ALA A 144 9.10 13.48 -1.99
C ALA A 144 8.19 14.60 -2.53
N ALA A 145 7.22 15.06 -1.72
CA ALA A 145 6.33 16.15 -2.09
C ALA A 145 7.09 17.47 -2.33
N MET A 146 8.02 17.81 -1.42
CA MET A 146 8.88 18.99 -1.53
C MET A 146 9.74 18.94 -2.80
N ARG A 147 10.35 17.79 -3.09
CA ARG A 147 11.21 17.63 -4.26
C ARG A 147 10.41 17.75 -5.56
N LEU A 148 9.21 17.17 -5.60
CA LEU A 148 8.31 17.22 -6.75
C LEU A 148 7.77 18.64 -7.00
N GLY A 149 7.45 19.39 -5.94
CA GLY A 149 6.90 20.74 -6.05
C GLY A 149 7.92 21.87 -6.23
N SER A 150 9.21 21.57 -6.13
CA SER A 150 10.31 22.52 -6.35
C SER A 150 10.97 22.38 -7.72
N GLY A 151 10.53 21.40 -8.53
CA GLY A 151 10.98 21.18 -9.90
C GLY A 151 10.21 21.98 -10.93
#